data_AF-A0A2X3WND0-F1
#
_entry.id   AF-A0A2X3WND0-F1
#
_cell.length_a   1.000
_cell.length_b   1.000
_cell.length_c   1.000
_cell.angle_alpha   90.00
_cell.angle_beta   90.00
_cell.angle_gamma   90.00
#
_symmetry.space_group_name_H-M   'P 1'
#
loop_
_entity.id
_entity.type
_entity.pdbx_description
1 polymer ?
#
loop_
_entity_poly.entity_id
_entity_poly.type
_entity_poly.pdbx_seq_one_letter_code
_entity_poly.pdbx_strand_id
1 'polypeptide(L)'
;MDTALSIGINTFDLADIYGDGQCEVLLGKVLKRRPDLRNQMWIQSKCGIRKDSFTYFDFSKDYILDSVDGILERLQIERLDSLLLHRPDALMEPEEVAAAFDHLEQVGKVRHFGVSNQNPMMMELLKTAVKQHLKVNQLQLSAGLYTEL
;
A
#
# COMPACT_ATOMS: atom_id res chain seq x y z
N MET A 1 0.80 -14.04 14.91
CA MET A 1 -0.43 -13.85 14.13
C MET A 1 -1.63 -14.37 14.90
N ASP A 2 -1.60 -15.61 15.36
CA ASP A 2 -2.71 -16.21 16.14
C ASP A 2 -3.12 -15.35 17.35
N THR A 3 -2.17 -14.82 18.13
CA THR A 3 -2.47 -13.92 19.27
C THR A 3 -3.20 -12.65 18.85
N ALA A 4 -2.92 -12.09 17.68
CA ALA A 4 -3.59 -10.88 17.19
C ALA A 4 -5.01 -11.22 16.71
N LEU A 5 -5.14 -12.29 15.92
CA LEU A 5 -6.42 -12.75 15.40
C LEU A 5 -7.38 -13.21 16.51
N SER A 6 -6.87 -13.86 17.56
CA SER A 6 -7.70 -14.34 18.68
C SER A 6 -8.33 -13.21 19.49
N ILE A 7 -7.79 -11.99 19.40
CA ILE A 7 -8.34 -10.78 20.03
C ILE A 7 -8.99 -9.83 19.02
N GLY A 8 -9.20 -10.27 17.78
CA GLY A 8 -9.91 -9.51 16.75
C GLY A 8 -9.05 -8.51 15.95
N ILE A 9 -7.73 -8.46 16.16
CA ILE A 9 -6.82 -7.67 15.31
C ILE A 9 -6.57 -8.44 14.02
N ASN A 10 -7.16 -7.94 12.92
CA ASN A 10 -7.09 -8.59 11.62
C ASN A 10 -6.45 -7.74 10.51
N THR A 11 -6.08 -6.49 10.78
CA THR A 11 -5.40 -5.62 9.79
C THR A 11 -3.89 -5.74 9.89
N PHE A 12 -3.24 -6.07 8.77
CA PHE A 12 -1.80 -6.19 8.64
C PHE A 12 -1.29 -5.13 7.65
N ASP A 13 -0.42 -4.25 8.15
CA ASP A 13 0.13 -3.12 7.39
C ASP A 13 1.56 -3.44 6.92
N LEU A 14 1.79 -3.33 5.61
CA LEU A 14 3.05 -3.62 4.94
C LEU A 14 3.43 -2.48 3.99
N ALA A 15 4.60 -2.58 3.36
CA ALA A 15 4.99 -1.79 2.20
C ALA A 15 6.04 -2.58 1.42
N ASP A 16 6.11 -2.35 0.11
CA ASP A 16 7.13 -2.91 -0.77
C ASP A 16 8.57 -2.69 -0.26
N ILE A 17 8.85 -1.50 0.30
CA ILE A 17 10.17 -1.13 0.82
C ILE A 17 10.48 -1.62 2.24
N TYR A 18 9.54 -2.25 2.96
CA TYR A 18 9.78 -2.67 4.34
C TYR A 18 10.72 -3.87 4.38
N GLY A 19 11.92 -3.63 4.93
CA GLY A 19 13.02 -4.58 4.91
C GLY A 19 13.36 -5.02 3.48
N ASP A 20 13.27 -4.12 2.51
CA ASP A 20 13.49 -4.40 1.08
C ASP A 20 12.67 -5.60 0.58
N GLY A 21 11.36 -5.58 0.91
CA GLY A 21 10.38 -6.61 0.58
C GLY A 21 10.39 -7.83 1.51
N GLN A 22 11.35 -7.95 2.44
CA GLN A 22 11.44 -9.13 3.31
C GLN A 22 10.25 -9.27 4.26
N CYS A 23 9.62 -8.16 4.68
CA CYS A 23 8.40 -8.23 5.51
C CYS A 23 7.26 -8.95 4.78
N GLU A 24 7.08 -8.67 3.48
CA GLU A 24 6.07 -9.31 2.64
C GLU A 24 6.41 -10.80 2.40
N VAL A 25 7.68 -11.11 2.13
CA VAL A 25 8.15 -12.50 2.00
C VAL A 25 7.90 -13.32 3.27
N LEU A 26 8.12 -12.74 4.45
CA LEU A 26 7.88 -13.40 5.73
C LEU A 26 6.39 -13.69 5.94
N LEU A 27 5.51 -12.72 5.68
CA LEU A 27 4.06 -12.97 5.74
C LEU A 27 3.63 -14.01 4.70
N GLY A 28 4.15 -13.93 3.47
CA GLY A 28 3.84 -14.90 2.42
C GLY A 28 4.24 -16.33 2.76
N LYS A 29 5.39 -16.53 3.43
CA LYS A 29 5.76 -17.86 3.97
C LYS A 29 4.75 -18.38 5.00
N VAL A 30 4.16 -17.50 5.81
CA VAL A 30 3.10 -17.89 6.76
C VAL A 30 1.82 -18.26 6.02
N LEU A 31 1.37 -17.42 5.09
CA LEU A 31 0.15 -17.67 4.30
C LEU A 31 0.26 -18.93 3.45
N LYS A 32 1.43 -19.24 2.89
CA LYS A 32 1.68 -20.50 2.19
C LYS A 32 1.50 -21.72 3.09
N ARG A 33 1.96 -21.65 4.34
CA ARG A 33 1.86 -22.74 5.32
C ARG A 33 0.46 -22.84 5.93
N ARG A 34 -0.28 -21.73 5.98
CA ARG A 34 -1.57 -21.56 6.63
C ARG A 34 -2.52 -20.73 5.75
N PRO A 35 -2.95 -21.26 4.59
CA PRO A 35 -3.78 -20.53 3.64
C PRO A 35 -5.14 -20.13 4.20
N ASP A 36 -5.63 -20.85 5.21
CA ASP A 36 -6.85 -20.54 5.96
C ASP A 36 -6.83 -19.15 6.64
N LEU A 37 -5.63 -18.62 6.92
CA LEU A 37 -5.47 -17.31 7.53
C LEU A 37 -5.80 -16.17 6.57
N ARG A 38 -5.65 -16.34 5.26
CA ARG A 38 -5.86 -15.25 4.29
C ARG A 38 -7.25 -14.64 4.40
N ASN A 39 -8.27 -15.47 4.60
CA ASN A 39 -9.67 -15.04 4.71
C ASN A 39 -10.00 -14.38 6.06
N GLN A 40 -9.09 -14.46 7.03
CA GLN A 40 -9.22 -13.85 8.35
C GLN A 40 -8.45 -12.53 8.46
N MET A 41 -7.71 -12.16 7.42
CA MET A 41 -6.82 -11.00 7.41
C MET A 41 -7.29 -9.94 6.42
N TRP A 42 -7.18 -8.69 6.82
CA TRP A 42 -7.12 -7.54 5.94
C TRP A 42 -5.65 -7.20 5.67
N ILE A 43 -5.20 -7.39 4.44
CA ILE A 43 -3.81 -7.12 4.05
C ILE A 43 -3.75 -5.79 3.30
N GLN A 44 -3.09 -4.81 3.93
CA GLN A 44 -2.73 -3.53 3.34
C GLN A 44 -1.25 -3.54 2.97
N SER A 45 -0.91 -3.06 1.77
CA SER A 45 0.47 -2.70 1.44
C SER A 45 0.54 -1.31 0.82
N LYS A 46 1.76 -0.83 0.60
CA LYS A 46 2.05 0.51 0.07
C LYS A 46 3.11 0.41 -1.01
N CYS A 47 3.02 1.30 -1.99
CA CYS A 47 4.05 1.51 -3.02
C CYS A 47 4.28 3.00 -3.26
N GLY A 48 5.29 3.34 -4.05
CA GLY A 48 5.57 4.72 -4.46
C GLY A 48 6.89 5.29 -3.93
N ILE A 49 7.74 4.48 -3.30
CA ILE A 49 9.08 4.90 -2.85
C ILE A 49 10.12 4.02 -3.54
N ARG A 50 10.97 4.63 -4.36
CA ARG A 50 12.08 3.95 -5.03
C ARG A 50 13.37 4.20 -4.25
N LYS A 51 14.08 3.12 -3.94
CA LYS A 51 15.37 3.14 -3.24
C LYS A 51 16.45 2.60 -4.18
N ASP A 52 17.01 3.48 -5.00
CA ASP A 52 18.14 3.17 -5.89
C ASP A 52 19.43 3.80 -5.33
N SER A 53 20.26 4.42 -6.17
CA SER A 53 21.40 5.23 -5.73
C SER A 53 21.00 6.46 -4.91
N PHE A 54 19.77 6.91 -5.07
CA PHE A 54 19.10 7.88 -4.19
C PHE A 54 17.63 7.47 -4.00
N THR A 55 17.01 7.98 -2.94
CA THR A 55 15.58 7.74 -2.69
C THR A 55 14.74 8.80 -3.40
N TYR A 56 13.72 8.37 -4.12
CA TYR A 56 12.74 9.24 -4.77
C TYR A 56 11.34 8.61 -4.75
N PHE A 57 10.35 9.40 -5.14
CA PHE A 57 8.96 8.99 -5.21
C PHE A 57 8.55 8.84 -6.66
N ASP A 58 7.69 7.86 -6.92
CA ASP A 58 7.28 7.51 -8.27
C ASP A 58 5.84 7.00 -8.22
N PHE A 59 4.91 7.85 -8.63
CA PHE A 59 3.50 7.48 -8.80
C PHE A 59 3.13 7.22 -10.27
N SER A 60 4.11 6.94 -11.13
CA SER A 60 3.84 6.50 -12.49
C SER A 60 3.02 5.21 -12.49
N LYS A 61 2.19 5.04 -13.52
CA LYS A 61 1.32 3.89 -13.65
C LYS A 61 2.13 2.60 -13.62
N ASP A 62 3.17 2.52 -14.45
CA ASP A 62 3.96 1.31 -14.63
C ASP A 62 4.62 0.89 -13.30
N TYR A 63 5.17 1.85 -12.55
CA TYR A 63 5.77 1.53 -11.26
C TYR A 63 4.74 1.05 -10.23
N ILE A 64 3.54 1.64 -10.18
CA ILE A 64 2.46 1.17 -9.29
C ILE A 64 2.07 -0.26 -9.65
N LEU A 65 1.90 -0.57 -10.94
CA LEU A 65 1.54 -1.91 -11.41
C LEU A 65 2.63 -2.94 -11.08
N ASP A 66 3.87 -2.64 -11.42
CA ASP A 66 5.03 -3.50 -11.13
C ASP A 66 5.20 -3.74 -9.63
N SER A 67 4.99 -2.70 -8.82
CA SER A 67 5.06 -2.80 -7.37
C SER A 67 3.99 -3.74 -6.84
N VAL A 68 2.74 -3.61 -7.28
CA VAL A 68 1.65 -4.50 -6.83
C VAL A 68 1.92 -5.95 -7.24
N ASP A 69 2.42 -6.19 -8.45
CA ASP A 69 2.74 -7.55 -8.91
C ASP A 69 3.86 -8.17 -8.05
N GLY A 70 4.90 -7.40 -7.75
CA GLY A 70 5.96 -7.84 -6.83
C GLY A 70 5.46 -8.06 -5.40
N ILE A 71 4.55 -7.21 -4.89
CA ILE A 71 3.94 -7.37 -3.57
C ILE A 71 3.15 -8.68 -3.50
N LEU A 72 2.29 -8.94 -4.49
CA LEU A 72 1.46 -10.14 -4.57
C LEU A 72 2.31 -11.41 -4.69
N GLU A 73 3.39 -11.36 -5.49
CA GLU A 73 4.34 -12.47 -5.61
C GLU A 73 5.01 -12.78 -4.27
N ARG A 74 5.56 -11.76 -3.58
CA ARG A 74 6.23 -11.94 -2.28
C ARG A 74 5.26 -12.47 -1.21
N LEU A 75 4.02 -11.98 -1.22
CA LEU A 75 2.96 -12.43 -0.32
C LEU A 75 2.38 -13.80 -0.68
N GLN A 76 2.59 -14.28 -1.91
CA GLN A 76 1.97 -15.50 -2.44
C GLN A 76 0.43 -15.46 -2.32
N ILE A 77 -0.17 -14.33 -2.71
CA ILE A 77 -1.63 -14.13 -2.75
C ILE A 77 -2.03 -13.45 -4.07
N GLU A 78 -3.32 -13.50 -4.40
CA GLU A 78 -3.82 -12.96 -5.67
C GLU A 78 -4.36 -11.52 -5.55
N ARG A 79 -4.62 -11.04 -4.33
CA ARG A 79 -5.27 -9.75 -4.10
C ARG A 79 -4.90 -9.10 -2.77
N LEU A 80 -4.69 -7.78 -2.79
CA LEU A 80 -4.62 -6.90 -1.62
C LEU A 80 -6.01 -6.38 -1.20
N ASP A 81 -6.23 -6.25 0.10
CA ASP A 81 -7.46 -5.62 0.60
C ASP A 81 -7.38 -4.09 0.48
N SER A 82 -6.21 -3.51 0.72
CA SER A 82 -5.94 -2.11 0.36
C SER A 82 -4.52 -1.87 -0.18
N LEU A 83 -4.40 -0.96 -1.15
CA LEU A 83 -3.14 -0.39 -1.61
C LEU A 83 -3.10 1.10 -1.26
N LEU A 84 -2.04 1.56 -0.61
CA LEU A 84 -1.81 2.98 -0.37
C LEU A 84 -0.62 3.52 -1.15
N LEU A 85 -0.76 4.75 -1.64
CA LEU A 85 0.38 5.54 -2.11
C LEU A 85 1.18 6.04 -0.90
N HIS A 86 2.44 5.61 -0.78
CA HIS A 86 3.19 5.59 0.49
C HIS A 86 3.63 6.98 0.99
N ARG A 87 4.11 7.85 0.09
CA ARG A 87 4.57 9.21 0.38
C ARG A 87 4.26 10.13 -0.79
N PRO A 88 3.93 11.41 -0.58
CA PRO A 88 3.65 12.32 -1.69
C PRO A 88 4.78 12.37 -2.71
N ASP A 89 4.42 12.14 -3.97
CA ASP A 89 5.28 12.38 -5.11
C ASP A 89 5.00 13.80 -5.65
N ALA A 90 6.03 14.64 -5.67
CA ALA A 90 5.96 16.01 -6.16
C ALA A 90 5.80 16.09 -7.69
N LEU A 91 6.13 15.00 -8.40
CA LEU A 91 6.04 14.86 -9.85
C LEU A 91 4.84 13.98 -10.27
N MET A 92 3.93 13.70 -9.34
CA MET A 92 2.73 12.92 -9.59
C MET A 92 1.88 13.54 -10.70
N GLU A 93 1.54 12.71 -11.69
CA GLU A 93 0.47 12.97 -12.65
C GLU A 93 -0.79 12.18 -12.23
N PRO A 94 -1.90 12.85 -11.83
CA PRO A 94 -3.10 12.17 -11.33
C PRO A 94 -3.70 11.13 -12.29
N GLU A 95 -3.58 11.36 -13.60
CA GLU A 95 -4.07 10.48 -14.65
C GLU A 95 -3.32 9.14 -14.68
N GLU A 96 -2.02 9.13 -14.39
CA GLU A 96 -1.20 7.91 -14.27
C GLU A 96 -1.69 7.06 -13.09
N VAL A 97 -1.92 7.70 -11.94
CA VAL A 97 -2.47 7.04 -10.75
C VAL A 97 -3.87 6.48 -11.04
N ALA A 98 -4.72 7.26 -11.69
CA ALA A 98 -6.07 6.84 -12.06
C ALA A 98 -6.04 5.63 -12.99
N ALA A 99 -5.15 5.64 -14.00
CA ALA A 99 -4.99 4.52 -14.92
C ALA A 99 -4.48 3.24 -14.22
N ALA A 100 -3.58 3.37 -13.24
CA ALA A 100 -3.12 2.25 -12.43
C ALA A 100 -4.24 1.69 -11.54
N PHE A 101 -4.96 2.56 -10.83
CA PHE A 101 -6.04 2.15 -9.93
C PHE A 101 -7.19 1.49 -10.69
N ASP A 102 -7.61 2.06 -11.82
CA ASP A 102 -8.63 1.49 -12.69
C ASP A 102 -8.23 0.08 -13.14
N HIS A 103 -6.97 -0.11 -13.57
CA HIS A 103 -6.47 -1.43 -13.99
C HIS A 103 -6.47 -2.44 -12.84
N LEU A 104 -5.91 -2.05 -11.68
CA LEU A 104 -5.78 -2.93 -10.51
C LEU A 104 -7.12 -3.35 -9.91
N GLU A 105 -8.10 -2.45 -9.92
CA GLU A 105 -9.48 -2.73 -9.52
C GLU A 105 -10.15 -3.67 -10.53
N GLN A 106 -10.04 -3.36 -11.83
CA GLN A 106 -10.66 -4.13 -12.91
C GLN A 106 -10.17 -5.58 -12.95
N VAL A 107 -8.86 -5.81 -12.79
CA VAL A 107 -8.27 -7.16 -12.76
C VAL A 107 -8.36 -7.82 -11.38
N GLY A 108 -8.94 -7.13 -10.39
CA GLY A 108 -9.22 -7.67 -9.06
C GLY A 108 -8.00 -7.84 -8.16
N LYS A 109 -6.85 -7.26 -8.50
CA LYS A 109 -5.61 -7.32 -7.70
C LYS A 109 -5.64 -6.44 -6.46
N VAL A 110 -6.46 -5.39 -6.45
CA VAL A 110 -6.65 -4.50 -5.29
C VAL A 110 -8.13 -4.23 -5.07
N ARG A 111 -8.59 -4.32 -3.83
CA ARG A 111 -10.00 -4.08 -3.47
C ARG A 111 -10.29 -2.63 -3.09
N HIS A 112 -9.37 -1.96 -2.40
CA HIS A 112 -9.53 -0.59 -1.93
C HIS A 112 -8.26 0.21 -2.09
N PHE A 113 -8.40 1.52 -2.25
CA PHE A 113 -7.29 2.43 -2.47
C PHE A 113 -7.26 3.51 -1.42
N GLY A 114 -6.07 4.03 -1.15
CA GLY A 114 -5.87 5.18 -0.29
C GLY A 114 -4.47 5.74 -0.44
N VAL A 115 -4.09 6.56 0.52
CA VAL A 115 -2.83 7.29 0.51
C VAL A 115 -2.20 7.29 1.89
N SER A 116 -0.96 7.75 1.98
CA SER A 116 -0.27 7.96 3.25
C SER A 116 0.54 9.25 3.19
N ASN A 117 0.45 10.03 4.27
CA ASN A 117 1.16 11.32 4.41
C ASN A 117 0.79 12.38 3.36
N GLN A 118 -0.38 12.28 2.72
CA GLN A 118 -0.86 13.30 1.79
C GLN A 118 -1.51 14.46 2.55
N ASN A 119 -1.27 15.69 2.12
CA ASN A 119 -2.04 16.82 2.63
C ASN A 119 -3.42 16.89 1.93
N PRO A 120 -4.38 17.67 2.45
CA PRO A 120 -5.72 17.74 1.85
C PRO A 120 -5.72 18.15 0.38
N MET A 121 -4.89 19.12 -0.03
CA MET A 121 -4.88 19.61 -1.42
C MET A 121 -4.31 18.58 -2.40
N MET A 122 -3.31 17.79 -1.99
CA MET A 122 -2.81 16.68 -2.79
C MET A 122 -3.88 15.60 -2.97
N MET A 123 -4.71 15.35 -1.94
CA MET A 123 -5.85 14.45 -2.05
C MET A 123 -6.93 15.00 -2.98
N GLU A 124 -7.22 16.31 -2.91
CA GLU A 124 -8.16 16.95 -3.85
C GLU A 124 -7.67 16.86 -5.29
N LEU A 125 -6.36 17.05 -5.53
CA LEU A 125 -5.75 16.85 -6.85
C LEU A 125 -5.93 15.41 -7.34
N LEU A 126 -5.62 14.40 -6.52
CA LEU A 126 -5.84 13.00 -6.91
C LEU A 126 -7.31 12.73 -7.28
N LYS A 127 -8.26 13.27 -6.51
CA LYS A 127 -9.70 13.11 -6.75
C LYS A 127 -10.19 13.73 -8.07
N THR A 128 -9.41 14.57 -8.74
CA THR A 128 -9.80 15.08 -10.07
C THR A 128 -9.70 14.01 -11.16
N ALA A 129 -8.91 12.95 -10.94
CA ALA A 129 -8.67 11.89 -11.91
C ALA A 129 -9.13 10.50 -11.43
N VAL A 130 -8.84 10.13 -10.17
CA VAL A 130 -9.19 8.79 -9.65
C VAL A 130 -10.69 8.64 -9.46
N LYS A 131 -11.26 7.51 -9.88
CA LYS A 131 -12.69 7.19 -9.70
C LYS A 131 -12.96 6.50 -8.36
N GLN A 132 -11.96 5.80 -7.84
CA GLN A 132 -12.03 5.06 -6.59
C GLN A 132 -12.07 6.02 -5.41
N HIS A 133 -12.92 5.73 -4.44
CA HIS A 133 -12.95 6.49 -3.20
C HIS A 133 -11.67 6.20 -2.38
N LEU A 134 -10.83 7.21 -2.14
CA LEU A 134 -9.66 7.12 -1.28
C LEU A 134 -10.10 6.88 0.18
N LYS A 135 -10.07 5.63 0.64
CA LYS A 135 -10.65 5.17 1.92
C LYS A 135 -9.89 5.64 3.15
N VAL A 136 -8.60 5.89 3.00
CA VAL A 136 -7.71 6.19 4.12
C VAL A 136 -6.59 7.13 3.69
N ASN A 137 -6.18 7.99 4.61
CA ASN A 137 -4.90 8.67 4.59
C ASN A 137 -4.14 8.24 5.86
N GLN A 138 -3.16 7.35 5.71
CA GLN A 138 -2.38 6.86 6.85
C GLN A 138 -1.37 7.94 7.28
N LEU A 139 -1.58 8.49 8.49
CA LEU A 139 -0.82 9.61 9.05
C LEU A 139 -0.09 9.19 10.33
N GLN A 140 1.00 9.89 10.64
CA GLN A 140 1.63 9.82 11.94
C GLN A 140 0.81 10.63 12.95
N LEU A 141 0.38 9.98 14.04
CA LEU A 141 -0.33 10.63 15.14
C LEU A 141 0.21 10.09 16.47
N SER A 142 0.74 10.96 17.30
CA SER A 142 1.16 10.61 18.67
C SER A 142 1.08 11.85 19.57
N ALA A 143 1.13 11.62 20.88
CA ALA A 143 1.27 12.70 21.87
C ALA A 143 2.72 13.19 22.02
N GLY A 144 3.67 12.64 21.25
CA GLY A 144 5.08 13.01 21.31
C GLY A 144 5.29 14.42 20.76
N LEU A 145 5.94 15.28 21.53
CA LEU A 145 6.43 16.57 21.05
C LEU A 145 7.56 16.32 20.05
N TYR A 146 7.49 16.97 18.88
CA TYR A 146 8.65 17.16 18.02
C TYR A 146 9.63 18.07 18.76
N THR A 147 10.50 17.50 19.61
CA THR A 147 11.71 18.19 20.02
C THR A 147 12.63 18.17 18.82
N GLU A 148 12.90 19.35 18.27
CA GLU A 148 13.83 19.56 17.16
C GLU A 148 15.15 18.81 17.43
N LEU A 149 15.58 18.04 16.42
CA LEU A 149 16.96 17.54 16.30
C LEU A 149 17.82 18.64 15.67
#